data_AF-A0A1D6J4P8-F1
#
_entry.id   AF-A0A1D6J4P8-F1
#
_cell.length_a   1.000
_cell.length_b   1.000
_cell.length_c   1.000
_cell.angle_alpha   90.00
_cell.angle_beta   90.00
_cell.angle_gamma   90.00
#
_symmetry.space_group_name_H-M   'P 1'
#
loop_
_entity.id
_entity.type
_entity.pdbx_description
1 polymer ?
#
loop_
_entity_poly.entity_id
_entity_poly.type
_entity_poly.pdbx_seq_one_letter_code
_entity_poly.pdbx_strand_id
1 'polypeptide(L)'
;MQFYTFLETTLVTLSLLPHFIAFFSDAEIPGSPAALATTFLTFVLNLAFSLSVLGFMIMHISLVSANTTTIEAYEKKTTPHWIYDLGRKRNFAQVFGNDRKYWFIPAYSEEDLRRTPALQGLDYPVRPDFDGQEL
;
A
#
# COMPACT_ATOMS: atom_id res chain seq x y z
N MET A 1 3.51 6.11 -1.36
CA MET A 1 2.40 6.91 -1.91
C MET A 1 1.03 6.31 -1.60
N GLN A 2 0.74 5.05 -1.98
CA GLN A 2 -0.58 4.41 -1.75
C GLN A 2 -1.11 4.54 -0.30
N PHE A 3 -0.23 4.42 0.70
CA PHE A 3 -0.63 4.46 2.11
C PHE A 3 -1.17 5.83 2.53
N TYR A 4 -0.47 6.89 2.14
CA TYR A 4 -0.88 8.26 2.45
C TYR A 4 -2.17 8.64 1.73
N THR A 5 -2.31 8.22 0.47
CA THR A 5 -3.54 8.42 -0.31
C THR A 5 -4.73 7.70 0.32
N PHE A 6 -4.55 6.45 0.77
CA PHE A 6 -5.60 5.73 1.48
C PHE A 6 -5.98 6.41 2.79
N LEU A 7 -4.99 6.85 3.57
CA LEU A 7 -5.21 7.54 4.84
C LEU A 7 -5.97 8.86 4.64
N GLU A 8 -5.54 9.68 3.68
CA GLU A 8 -6.18 10.95 3.32
C GLU A 8 -7.64 10.75 2.92
N THR A 9 -7.89 9.90 1.93
CA THR A 9 -9.24 9.69 1.39
C THR A 9 -10.18 9.05 2.41
N THR A 10 -9.66 8.17 3.27
CA THR A 10 -10.40 7.62 4.40
C THR A 10 -10.71 8.70 5.44
N LEU A 11 -9.74 9.55 5.78
CA LEU A 11 -9.94 10.65 6.73
C LEU A 11 -11.02 11.62 6.23
N VAL A 12 -10.97 12.01 4.96
CA VAL A 12 -12.00 12.87 4.34
C VAL A 12 -13.36 12.18 4.38
N THR A 13 -13.44 10.91 4.00
CA THR A 13 -14.68 10.12 4.03
C THR A 13 -15.28 10.07 5.43
N LEU A 14 -14.48 9.75 6.45
CA LEU A 14 -14.93 9.68 7.84
C LEU A 14 -15.35 11.05 8.38
N SER A 15 -14.65 12.11 8.01
CA SER A 15 -14.97 13.49 8.42
C SER A 15 -16.30 13.98 7.83
N LEU A 16 -16.60 13.57 6.59
CA LEU A 16 -17.83 13.95 5.88
C LEU A 16 -19.00 12.99 6.14
N LEU A 17 -18.76 11.81 6.73
CA LEU A 17 -19.81 10.83 7.00
C LEU A 17 -21.01 11.39 7.79
N PRO A 18 -20.84 12.19 8.86
CA PRO A 18 -21.99 12.77 9.57
C PRO A 18 -22.81 13.72 8.69
N HIS A 19 -22.14 14.52 7.85
CA HIS A 19 -22.79 15.44 6.91
C HIS A 19 -23.53 14.68 5.81
N PHE A 20 -22.95 13.57 5.34
CA PHE A 20 -23.58 12.69 4.37
C PHE A 20 -24.80 11.99 4.95
N ILE A 21 -24.79 11.53 6.20
CA ILE A 21 -25.96 10.93 6.85
C ILE A 21 -27.05 11.98 7.08
N ALA A 22 -26.67 13.19 7.54
CA ALA A 22 -27.60 14.29 7.71
C ALA A 22 -28.31 14.66 6.40
N PHE A 23 -27.64 14.51 5.24
CA PHE A 23 -28.22 14.68 3.91
C PHE A 23 -29.48 13.84 3.66
N PHE A 24 -29.54 12.63 4.21
CA PHE A 24 -30.68 11.71 4.06
C PHE A 24 -31.65 11.75 5.24
N SER A 25 -31.44 12.65 6.20
CA SER A 25 -32.33 12.83 7.36
C SER A 25 -33.33 13.94 7.08
N ASP A 26 -34.52 13.89 7.69
CA ASP A 26 -35.55 14.96 7.62
C ASP A 26 -35.14 16.26 8.36
N ALA A 27 -33.84 16.46 8.60
CA ALA A 27 -33.31 17.64 9.27
C ALA A 27 -33.13 18.78 8.27
N GLU A 28 -33.44 20.02 8.67
CA GLU A 28 -33.02 21.19 7.91
C GLU A 28 -31.49 21.25 7.91
N ILE A 29 -30.90 21.16 6.71
CA ILE A 29 -29.45 21.23 6.55
C ILE A 29 -29.08 22.68 6.24
N PRO A 30 -28.42 23.39 7.17
CA PRO A 30 -27.95 24.74 6.89
C PRO A 30 -26.87 24.69 5.82
N GLY A 31 -27.10 25.32 4.67
CA GLY A 31 -26.11 25.39 3.60
C GLY A 31 -26.69 25.84 2.26
N SER A 32 -25.82 26.32 1.36
CA SER A 32 -26.22 26.56 -0.02
C SER A 32 -26.32 25.24 -0.79
N PRO A 33 -27.18 25.14 -1.82
CA PRO A 33 -27.26 23.94 -2.68
C PRO A 33 -25.91 23.53 -3.26
N ALA A 34 -25.06 24.51 -3.58
CA ALA A 34 -23.71 24.27 -4.06
C ALA A 34 -22.83 23.57 -3.00
N ALA A 35 -22.86 24.03 -1.75
CA ALA A 35 -22.08 23.41 -0.67
C ALA A 35 -22.51 21.97 -0.38
N LEU A 36 -23.82 21.70 -0.44
CA LEU A 36 -24.37 20.35 -0.30
C LEU A 36 -23.91 19.44 -1.44
N ALA A 37 -24.01 19.91 -2.69
CA ALA A 37 -23.56 19.16 -3.86
C ALA A 37 -22.05 18.85 -3.80
N THR A 38 -21.23 19.83 -3.40
CA THR A 38 -19.79 19.62 -3.21
C THR A 38 -19.51 18.59 -2.12
N THR A 39 -20.15 18.70 -0.95
CA THR A 39 -19.95 17.75 0.16
C THR A 39 -20.31 16.33 -0.25
N PHE A 40 -21.44 16.16 -0.94
CA PHE A 40 -21.89 14.87 -1.45
C PHE A 40 -20.89 14.28 -2.46
N LEU A 41 -20.48 15.07 -3.46
CA LEU A 41 -19.53 14.63 -4.47
C LEU A 41 -18.17 14.28 -3.86
N THR A 42 -17.65 15.12 -2.97
CA THR A 42 -16.39 14.87 -2.27
C THR A 42 -16.45 13.59 -1.46
N PHE A 43 -17.55 13.34 -0.74
CA PHE A 43 -17.73 12.09 0.02
C PHE A 43 -17.71 10.86 -0.90
N VAL A 44 -18.54 10.86 -1.95
CA VAL A 44 -18.67 9.71 -2.86
C VAL A 44 -17.35 9.40 -3.57
N LEU A 45 -16.66 10.43 -4.07
CA LEU A 45 -15.38 10.25 -4.76
C LEU A 45 -14.29 9.73 -3.82
N ASN A 46 -14.17 10.30 -2.61
CA ASN A 46 -13.17 9.84 -1.64
C ASN A 46 -13.46 8.43 -1.13
N LEU A 47 -14.73 8.08 -0.91
CA LEU A 47 -15.11 6.72 -0.52
C LEU A 47 -14.77 5.72 -1.62
N ALA A 48 -15.15 5.99 -2.87
CA ALA A 48 -14.86 5.11 -4.00
C ALA A 48 -13.35 4.94 -4.22
N PHE A 49 -12.58 6.01 -4.07
CA PHE A 49 -11.14 5.97 -4.21
C PHE A 49 -10.46 5.24 -3.05
N SER A 50 -10.90 5.47 -1.80
CA SER A 50 -10.40 4.77 -0.61
C SER A 50 -10.59 3.25 -0.75
N LEU A 51 -11.78 2.79 -1.17
CA LEU A 51 -12.05 1.37 -1.39
C LEU A 51 -11.18 0.77 -2.51
N SER A 52 -10.99 1.52 -3.60
CA SER A 52 -10.16 1.09 -4.74
C SER A 52 -8.68 0.97 -4.34
N VAL A 53 -8.15 1.98 -3.64
CA VAL A 53 -6.76 1.99 -3.14
C VAL A 53 -6.56 0.93 -2.07
N LEU A 54 -7.55 0.63 -1.24
CA LEU A 54 -7.48 -0.45 -0.24
C LEU A 54 -7.26 -1.82 -0.91
N GLY A 55 -8.01 -2.13 -1.97
CA GLY A 55 -7.83 -3.38 -2.71
C GLY A 55 -6.41 -3.49 -3.32
N PHE A 56 -5.95 -2.40 -3.92
CA PHE A 56 -4.60 -2.32 -4.49
C PHE A 56 -3.51 -2.43 -3.43
N MET A 57 -3.72 -1.81 -2.26
CA MET A 57 -2.83 -1.89 -1.10
C MET A 57 -2.67 -3.32 -0.61
N ILE A 58 -3.79 -4.04 -0.44
CA ILE A 58 -3.77 -5.44 0.02
C ILE A 58 -2.95 -6.31 -0.94
N MET A 59 -3.15 -6.12 -2.25
CA MET A 59 -2.37 -6.80 -3.28
C MET A 59 -0.88 -6.49 -3.15
N HIS A 60 -0.48 -5.22 -3.01
CA HIS A 60 0.92 -4.85 -2.82
C HIS A 60 1.53 -5.38 -1.52
N ILE A 61 0.79 -5.39 -0.40
CA ILE A 61 1.26 -5.95 0.87
C ILE A 61 1.51 -7.46 0.73
N SER A 62 0.67 -8.17 -0.03
CA SER A 62 0.86 -9.58 -0.35
C SER A 62 2.15 -9.80 -1.15
N LEU A 63 2.36 -8.99 -2.19
CA LEU A 63 3.58 -9.02 -3.01
C LEU A 63 4.85 -8.77 -2.19
N VAL A 64 4.85 -7.72 -1.34
CA VAL A 64 5.97 -7.44 -0.42
C VAL A 64 6.18 -8.60 0.56
N SER A 65 5.10 -9.20 1.06
CA SER A 65 5.19 -10.34 1.98
C SER A 65 5.81 -11.57 1.33
N ALA A 66 5.60 -11.77 0.03
CA ALA A 66 6.15 -12.87 -0.77
C ALA A 66 7.48 -12.54 -1.47
N ASN A 67 7.97 -11.31 -1.36
CA ASN A 67 9.11 -10.78 -2.11
C ASN A 67 8.99 -11.01 -3.62
N THR A 68 7.84 -10.68 -4.18
CA THR A 68 7.54 -10.88 -5.60
C THR A 68 7.03 -9.56 -6.19
N THR A 69 7.51 -9.17 -7.36
CA THR A 69 6.98 -8.02 -8.10
C THR A 69 5.67 -8.36 -8.81
N THR A 70 4.93 -7.37 -9.30
CA THR A 70 3.70 -7.63 -10.07
C THR A 70 3.99 -8.41 -11.37
N ILE A 71 5.11 -8.12 -12.03
CA ILE A 71 5.55 -8.82 -13.25
C ILE A 71 5.88 -10.27 -12.90
N GLU A 72 6.71 -10.48 -11.86
CA GLU A 72 7.06 -11.82 -11.41
C GLU A 72 5.83 -12.62 -10.98
N ALA A 73 4.87 -12.01 -10.28
CA ALA A 73 3.64 -12.68 -9.87
C ALA A 73 2.77 -13.09 -11.06
N TYR A 74 2.81 -12.32 -12.15
CA TYR A 74 2.12 -12.63 -13.39
C TYR A 74 2.86 -13.72 -14.20
N GLU A 75 4.19 -13.68 -14.21
CA GLU A 75 5.04 -14.62 -14.94
C GLU A 75 5.34 -15.91 -14.17
N LYS A 76 5.01 -15.96 -12.88
CA LYS A 76 5.27 -17.10 -12.00
C LYS A 76 4.56 -18.35 -12.55
N LYS A 77 5.30 -19.15 -13.32
CA LYS A 77 5.00 -20.56 -13.54
C LYS A 77 4.95 -21.21 -12.16
N THR A 78 4.05 -22.18 -11.99
CA THR A 78 3.58 -22.84 -10.76
C THR A 78 4.69 -23.44 -9.86
N THR A 79 5.74 -22.68 -9.53
CA THR A 79 6.78 -23.07 -8.60
C THR A 79 6.28 -22.80 -7.19
N PRO A 80 6.16 -23.84 -6.35
CA PRO A 80 5.61 -23.68 -5.02
C PRO A 80 6.50 -22.81 -4.11
N HIS A 81 7.78 -22.62 -4.47
CA HIS A 81 8.77 -21.91 -3.66
C HIS A 81 9.41 -20.78 -4.50
N TRP A 82 9.23 -19.53 -4.07
CA TRP A 82 9.83 -18.37 -4.75
C TRP A 82 11.24 -18.13 -4.23
N ILE A 83 12.19 -17.95 -5.15
CA ILE A 83 13.62 -17.93 -4.84
C ILE A 83 14.02 -16.71 -3.99
N TYR A 84 13.31 -15.59 -4.17
CA TYR A 84 13.56 -14.36 -3.42
C TYR A 84 12.78 -14.28 -2.11
N ASP A 85 11.83 -15.20 -1.84
CA ASP A 85 11.06 -15.16 -0.60
C ASP A 85 11.93 -15.61 0.58
N LEU A 86 12.48 -14.69 1.37
CA LEU A 86 13.31 -15.00 2.55
C LEU A 86 12.50 -15.03 3.86
N GLY A 87 11.16 -15.05 3.77
CA GLY A 87 10.24 -14.95 4.88
C GLY A 87 9.78 -13.50 5.15
N ARG A 88 8.50 -13.36 5.51
CA ARG A 88 7.77 -12.07 5.60
C ARG A 88 8.53 -10.92 6.25
N LYS A 89 9.23 -11.17 7.37
CA LYS A 89 9.99 -10.12 8.09
C LYS A 89 11.19 -9.61 7.28
N ARG A 90 11.95 -10.53 6.66
CA ARG A 90 13.12 -10.18 5.85
C ARG A 90 12.70 -9.52 4.55
N ASN A 91 11.64 -10.02 3.92
CA ASN A 91 11.06 -9.44 2.70
C ASN A 91 10.60 -8.00 2.94
N PHE A 92 9.90 -7.76 4.05
CA PHE A 92 9.48 -6.42 4.43
C PHE A 92 10.66 -5.48 4.67
N ALA A 93 11.70 -5.95 5.37
CA ALA A 93 12.90 -5.16 5.62
C ALA A 93 13.69 -4.82 4.35
N GLN A 94 13.62 -5.65 3.30
CA GLN A 94 14.25 -5.31 2.00
C GLN A 94 13.58 -4.11 1.33
N VAL A 95 12.27 -3.92 1.53
CA VAL A 95 11.53 -2.83 0.90
C VAL A 95 11.57 -1.55 1.76
N PHE A 96 11.40 -1.69 3.07
CA PHE A 96 11.25 -0.56 4.00
C PHE A 96 12.50 -0.23 4.82
N GLY A 97 13.55 -1.05 4.73
CA GLY A 97 14.71 -0.95 5.61
C GLY A 97 14.47 -1.56 7.00
N ASN A 98 15.55 -1.64 7.78
CA ASN A 98 15.53 -2.24 9.10
C ASN A 98 15.20 -1.22 10.20
N ASP A 99 15.39 0.09 9.95
CA ASP A 99 14.98 1.15 10.86
C ASP A 99 13.48 1.45 10.74
N ARG A 100 12.73 1.08 11.79
CA ARG A 100 11.28 1.28 11.87
C ARG A 100 10.84 2.74 11.80
N LYS A 101 11.70 3.69 12.16
CA LYS A 101 11.37 5.13 12.10
C LYS A 101 11.09 5.57 10.67
N TYR A 102 11.75 4.94 9.70
CA TYR A 102 11.65 5.29 8.29
C TYR A 102 10.53 4.54 7.56
N TRP A 103 9.84 3.60 8.19
CA TRP A 103 8.77 2.82 7.52
C TRP A 103 7.59 3.69 7.06
N PHE A 104 7.32 4.78 7.77
CA PHE A 104 6.29 5.77 7.44
C PHE A 104 6.89 7.12 7.05
N ILE A 105 8.12 7.12 6.54
CA ILE A 105 8.77 8.32 6.01
C ILE A 105 9.23 7.96 4.60
N PRO A 106 9.00 8.81 3.58
CA PRO A 106 9.44 8.54 2.22
C PRO A 106 10.96 8.80 2.07
N ALA A 107 11.76 8.15 2.92
CA ALA A 107 13.22 8.24 2.94
C ALA A 107 13.82 6.95 3.53
N TYR A 108 15.07 6.66 3.17
CA TYR A 108 15.84 5.57 3.77
C TYR A 108 16.89 6.13 4.72
N SER A 109 17.27 5.35 5.72
CA SER A 109 18.46 5.66 6.53
C SER A 109 19.73 5.39 5.71
N GLU A 110 20.78 6.18 5.95
CA GLU A 110 22.08 5.94 5.29
C GLU A 110 22.61 4.53 5.54
N GLU A 111 22.36 4.00 6.74
CA GLU A 111 22.80 2.65 7.10
C GLU A 111 22.01 1.56 6.36
N ASP A 112 20.71 1.74 6.14
CA ASP A 112 19.91 0.81 5.33
C ASP A 112 20.39 0.79 3.87
N LEU A 113 20.67 1.96 3.29
CA LEU A 113 21.22 2.08 1.93
C LEU A 113 22.58 1.40 1.78
N ARG A 114 23.40 1.43 2.84
CA ARG A 114 24.72 0.81 2.86
C ARG A 114 24.66 -0.70 3.10
N ARG A 115 23.75 -1.17 3.96
CA ARG A 115 23.67 -2.57 4.39
C ARG A 115 22.73 -3.45 3.57
N THR A 116 21.88 -2.87 2.74
CA THR A 116 20.85 -3.60 2.00
C THR A 116 21.10 -3.46 0.49
N PRO A 117 21.88 -4.39 -0.12
CA PRO A 117 22.17 -4.35 -1.57
C PRO A 117 20.91 -4.30 -2.44
N ALA A 118 19.83 -4.96 -2.00
CA ALA A 118 18.53 -4.93 -2.70
C ALA A 118 17.96 -3.51 -2.88
N LEU A 119 18.28 -2.57 -1.99
CA LEU A 119 17.86 -1.17 -2.13
C LEU A 119 18.59 -0.44 -3.28
N GLN A 120 19.72 -0.97 -3.75
CA GLN A 120 20.44 -0.45 -4.91
C GLN A 120 19.91 -1.03 -6.22
N GLY A 121 19.10 -2.09 -6.15
CA GLY A 121 18.43 -2.71 -7.29
C GLY A 121 19.32 -3.57 -8.20
N LEU A 122 20.59 -3.80 -7.81
CA LEU A 122 21.56 -4.55 -8.60
C LEU A 122 21.58 -6.04 -8.24
N ASP A 123 21.54 -6.36 -6.93
CA ASP A 123 21.64 -7.72 -6.42
C ASP A 123 20.56 -8.00 -5.37
N TYR A 124 19.93 -9.18 -5.47
CA TYR A 124 18.90 -9.63 -4.55
C TYR A 124 19.31 -10.95 -3.88
N PRO A 125 19.22 -11.06 -2.55
CA PRO A 125 19.56 -12.29 -1.85
C PRO A 125 18.55 -13.40 -2.15
N VAL A 126 19.07 -14.57 -2.47
CA VAL A 126 18.30 -15.77 -2.80
C VAL A 126 18.22 -16.70 -1.59
N ARG A 127 17.17 -17.50 -1.54
CA ARG A 127 17.03 -18.60 -0.58
C ARG A 127 18.26 -19.52 -0.60
N PRO A 128 18.86 -19.86 0.56
CA PRO A 128 20.06 -20.68 0.62
C PRO A 128 19.84 -22.15 0.24
N ASP A 129 18.58 -22.62 0.24
CA ASP A 129 18.15 -23.95 -0.20
C ASP A 129 17.85 -24.02 -1.71
N PHE A 130 18.04 -22.92 -2.45
CA PHE A 130 17.85 -22.90 -3.90
C PHE A 130 19.13 -23.31 -4.62
N ASP A 131 19.22 -24.59 -4.98
CA ASP A 131 20.23 -25.06 -5.93
C ASP A 131 19.86 -24.54 -7.33
N GLY A 132 20.71 -23.71 -7.93
CA GLY A 132 20.47 -23.02 -9.21
C GLY A 132 20.33 -23.91 -10.46
N GLN A 133 19.79 -25.11 -10.33
CA GLN A 133 19.50 -26.06 -11.42
C GLN A 133 18.12 -25.85 -12.06
N GLU A 134 17.29 -24.92 -11.57
CA GLU A 134 15.96 -24.61 -12.11
C GLU A 134 15.82 -23.18 -12.68
N LEU A 135 16.86 -22.68 -13.36
CA LEU A 135 16.79 -21.46 -14.18
C LEU A 135 16.81 -21.80 -15.68
#